data_AF-A0A9D9AFW2-F1
#
_entry.id   AF-A0A9D9AFW2-F1
#
_cell.length_a   1.000
_cell.length_b   1.000
_cell.length_c   1.000
_cell.angle_alpha   90.00
_cell.angle_beta   90.00
_cell.angle_gamma   90.00
#
_symmetry.space_group_name_H-M   'P 1'
#
loop_
_entity.id
_entity.type
_entity.pdbx_description
1 polymer ?
#
loop_
_entity_poly.entity_id
_entity_poly.type
_entity_poly.pdbx_seq_one_letter_code
_entity_poly.pdbx_strand_id
1 'polypeptide(L)'
;MALLIYLAFGLIFALICANMAKSRNRSTGLWGVLGFFLGIIAVLILAIIGKDKDAPAAADPANGGTPALQPAKSNSNLDEIAKLKKLLDDGVLTQDEFDEQKRRLLQ
;
A
#
# COMPACT_ATOMS: atom_id res chain seq x y z
N MET A 1 10.70 7.51 -34.68
CA MET A 1 10.65 8.87 -34.11
C MET A 1 9.50 9.06 -33.13
N ALA A 2 8.23 8.92 -33.53
CA ALA A 2 7.09 9.09 -32.61
C ALA A 2 7.10 8.14 -31.38
N LEU A 3 7.44 6.85 -31.56
CA LEU A 3 7.54 5.90 -30.44
C LEU A 3 8.64 6.25 -29.43
N LEU A 4 9.77 6.77 -29.88
CA LEU A 4 10.85 7.20 -28.99
C LEU A 4 10.44 8.43 -28.16
N ILE A 5 9.65 9.32 -28.75
CA ILE A 5 9.09 10.49 -28.06
C ILE A 5 8.15 10.04 -26.95
N TYR A 6 7.19 9.15 -27.24
CA TYR A 6 6.27 8.63 -26.21
C TYR A 6 7.00 7.89 -25.08
N LEU A 7 8.03 7.11 -25.40
CA LEU A 7 8.83 6.41 -24.40
C LEU A 7 9.59 7.39 -23.50
N ALA A 8 10.19 8.44 -24.08
CA ALA A 8 10.87 9.48 -23.33
C ALA A 8 9.92 10.26 -22.39
N PHE A 9 8.73 10.63 -22.87
CA PHE A 9 7.72 11.29 -22.05
C PHE A 9 7.22 10.40 -20.91
N GLY A 10 6.97 9.12 -21.17
CA GLY A 10 6.61 8.15 -20.13
C GLY A 10 7.69 8.03 -19.06
N LEU A 11 8.97 7.97 -19.45
CA LEU A 11 10.10 7.87 -18.52
C LEU A 11 10.21 9.11 -17.62
N ILE A 12 10.02 10.30 -18.17
CA ILE A 12 10.03 11.56 -17.42
C ILE A 12 8.89 11.57 -16.38
N PHE A 13 7.69 11.15 -16.78
CA PHE A 13 6.54 11.07 -15.87
C PHE A 13 6.75 10.02 -14.76
N ALA A 14 7.33 8.87 -15.12
CA ALA A 14 7.69 7.82 -14.17
C ALA A 14 8.70 8.33 -13.13
N LEU A 15 9.70 9.09 -13.56
CA LEU A 15 10.70 9.70 -12.66
C LEU A 15 10.08 10.75 -11.73
N ILE A 16 9.16 11.59 -12.23
CA ILE A 16 8.46 12.58 -11.41
C ILE A 16 7.58 11.87 -10.37
N CYS A 17 6.81 10.85 -10.78
CA CYS A 17 6.00 10.04 -9.86
C CYS A 17 6.86 9.31 -8.83
N ALA A 18 8.01 8.77 -9.25
CA ALA A 18 8.97 8.11 -8.36
C ALA A 18 9.55 9.09 -7.34
N ASN A 19 10.01 10.27 -7.76
CA ASN A 19 10.57 11.27 -6.84
C ASN A 19 9.52 11.81 -5.87
N MET A 20 8.28 11.97 -6.34
CA MET A 20 7.18 12.43 -5.50
C MET A 20 6.76 11.34 -4.51
N ALA A 21 6.73 10.06 -4.90
CA ALA A 21 6.48 8.94 -4.00
C ALA A 21 7.61 8.72 -2.98
N LYS A 22 8.87 8.97 -3.37
CA LYS A 22 10.05 8.91 -2.48
C LYS A 22 9.94 9.89 -1.32
N SER A 23 9.41 11.09 -1.57
CA SER A 23 9.13 12.08 -0.52
C SER A 23 8.03 11.65 0.47
N ARG A 24 7.32 10.55 0.19
CA ARG A 24 6.17 10.05 0.93
C ARG A 24 6.38 8.68 1.55
N ASN A 25 7.63 8.19 1.63
CA ASN A 25 7.98 6.87 2.18
C ASN A 25 7.21 5.70 1.54
N ARG A 26 6.77 5.85 0.28
CA ARG A 26 6.13 4.78 -0.50
C ARG A 26 7.11 4.18 -1.51
N SER A 27 6.84 2.95 -1.95
CA SER A 27 7.66 2.21 -2.91
C SER A 27 7.86 2.99 -4.21
N THR A 28 9.04 3.59 -4.33
CA THR A 28 9.43 4.50 -5.42
C THR A 28 9.37 3.79 -6.77
N GLY A 29 9.77 2.52 -6.82
CA GLY A 29 9.69 1.69 -8.02
C GLY A 29 8.26 1.39 -8.45
N LEU A 30 7.39 1.00 -7.52
CA LEU A 30 6.00 0.65 -7.83
C LEU A 30 5.21 1.89 -8.29
N TRP A 31 5.40 3.03 -7.63
CA TRP A 31 4.76 4.29 -8.02
C TRP A 31 5.32 4.87 -9.33
N GLY A 32 6.60 4.64 -9.64
CA GLY A 32 7.20 5.01 -10.93
C GLY A 32 6.64 4.17 -12.08
N VAL A 33 6.58 2.85 -11.92
CA VAL A 33 6.00 1.93 -12.93
C VAL A 33 4.50 2.17 -13.09
N LEU A 34 3.78 2.40 -11.99
CA LEU A 34 2.36 2.74 -12.04
C LEU A 34 2.14 4.11 -12.69
N GLY A 35 2.98 5.11 -12.43
CA GLY A 35 2.96 6.40 -13.11
C GLY A 35 3.27 6.31 -14.60
N PHE A 36 4.14 5.40 -15.01
CA PHE A 36 4.43 5.11 -16.42
C PHE A 36 3.19 4.54 -17.15
N PHE A 37 2.44 3.66 -16.49
CA PHE A 37 1.28 2.97 -17.09
C PHE A 37 -0.04 3.74 -16.97
N LEU A 38 -0.26 4.45 -15.86
CA LEU A 38 -1.50 5.22 -15.59
C LEU A 38 -1.36 6.71 -15.93
N GLY A 39 -0.15 7.20 -16.20
CA GLY A 39 0.10 8.59 -16.60
C GLY A 39 -0.50 9.59 -15.62
N ILE A 40 -1.35 10.49 -16.13
CA ILE A 40 -1.99 11.54 -15.34
C ILE A 40 -2.97 11.00 -14.28
N ILE A 41 -3.53 9.80 -14.49
CA ILE A 41 -4.44 9.16 -13.52
C ILE A 41 -3.67 8.82 -12.24
N ALA A 42 -2.41 8.38 -12.34
CA ALA A 42 -1.57 8.13 -11.16
C ALA A 42 -1.35 9.41 -10.34
N VAL A 43 -1.14 10.55 -11.00
CA VAL A 43 -0.96 11.85 -10.35
C VAL A 43 -2.23 12.28 -9.62
N LEU A 44 -3.40 12.09 -10.23
CA LEU A 44 -4.71 12.36 -9.62
C LEU A 44 -4.93 11.52 -8.36
N ILE A 45 -4.62 10.22 -8.42
CA ILE A 45 -4.72 9.31 -7.27
C ILE A 45 -3.77 9.78 -6.15
N LEU A 46 -2.54 10.20 -6.47
CA LEU A 46 -1.57 10.69 -5.49
C LEU A 46 -2.04 11.99 -4.80
N ALA A 47 -2.65 12.88 -5.58
CA ALA A 47 -3.18 14.15 -5.09
C ALA A 47 -4.35 13.92 -4.13
N ILE A 48 -5.24 12.98 -4.43
CA ILE A 48 -6.41 12.66 -3.61
C ILE A 48 -6.00 11.93 -2.32
N ILE A 49 -5.03 11.00 -2.40
CA ILE A 49 -4.56 10.22 -1.25
C ILE A 49 -3.91 11.09 -0.17
N GLY A 50 -3.50 12.32 -0.47
CA GLY A 50 -3.06 13.27 0.56
C GLY A 50 -1.79 12.85 1.30
N LYS A 51 -1.34 13.70 2.24
CA LYS A 51 -0.14 13.45 3.06
C LYS A 51 -0.44 12.50 4.20
N ASP A 52 -0.40 11.19 3.93
CA ASP A 52 -0.26 10.22 5.01
C ASP A 52 1.05 10.51 5.75
N LYS A 53 0.93 11.12 6.93
CA LYS A 53 1.91 10.92 7.99
C LYS A 53 1.76 9.45 8.37
N ASP A 54 2.86 8.72 8.25
CA ASP A 54 2.98 7.36 8.75
C ASP A 54 2.20 6.29 7.96
N ALA A 55 2.75 5.87 6.83
CA ALA A 55 2.48 4.54 6.27
C ALA A 55 3.80 3.77 6.14
N PRO A 56 3.86 2.49 6.54
CA PRO A 56 5.10 1.72 6.59
C PRO A 56 5.63 1.51 5.18
N ALA A 57 6.95 1.62 5.05
CA ALA A 57 7.72 1.30 3.86
C ALA A 57 7.24 -0.04 3.26
N ALA A 58 6.45 0.04 2.19
CA ALA A 58 6.14 -1.10 1.36
C ALA A 58 7.43 -1.54 0.67
N ALA A 59 7.86 -2.76 1.02
CA ALA A 59 9.06 -3.42 0.53
C ALA A 59 9.23 -3.29 -0.99
N ASP A 60 10.46 -2.98 -1.39
CA ASP A 60 10.95 -3.08 -2.76
C ASP A 60 10.78 -4.52 -3.29
N PRO A 61 10.14 -4.74 -4.45
CA PRO A 61 10.13 -6.03 -5.11
C PRO A 61 11.35 -6.12 -6.02
N ALA A 62 12.55 -6.25 -5.44
CA ALA A 62 13.76 -6.53 -6.19
C ALA A 62 14.81 -7.22 -5.32
N ASN A 63 14.47 -8.38 -4.76
CA ASN A 63 15.47 -9.40 -4.46
C ASN A 63 14.78 -10.77 -4.37
N GLY A 64 15.13 -11.65 -5.30
CA GLY A 64 14.79 -13.07 -5.23
C GLY A 64 15.55 -13.73 -4.10
N GLY A 65 14.82 -14.30 -3.15
CA GLY A 65 15.34 -15.15 -2.09
C GLY A 65 14.20 -15.92 -1.42
N THR A 66 13.90 -17.11 -1.93
CA THR A 66 13.17 -18.15 -1.18
C THR A 66 14.23 -18.90 -0.35
N PRO A 67 14.03 -19.16 0.96
CA PRO A 67 13.09 -20.19 1.43
C PRO A 67 12.32 -19.86 2.74
N ALA A 68 11.09 -20.39 2.82
CA ALA A 68 10.28 -20.75 4.00
C ALA A 68 10.54 -20.08 5.37
N LEU A 69 9.54 -19.34 5.86
CA LEU A 69 9.07 -19.37 7.26
C LEU A 69 7.65 -18.80 7.33
N GLN A 70 6.68 -19.70 7.48
CA GLN A 70 5.34 -19.34 7.98
C GLN A 70 5.52 -18.77 9.39
N PRO A 71 5.08 -17.54 9.69
CA PRO A 71 4.99 -17.13 11.07
C PRO A 71 3.84 -17.90 11.71
N ALA A 72 4.15 -18.45 12.89
CA ALA A 72 3.25 -19.16 13.75
C ALA A 72 1.93 -18.39 13.95
N LYS A 73 0.84 -19.16 13.94
CA LYS A 73 -0.58 -18.81 14.10
C LYS A 73 -0.93 -17.96 15.33
N SER A 74 0.04 -17.67 16.20
CA SER A 74 -0.11 -16.90 17.42
C SER A 74 -0.24 -15.38 17.21
N ASN A 75 0.29 -14.84 16.11
CA ASN A 75 0.15 -13.40 15.80
C ASN A 75 -1.17 -13.08 15.09
N SER A 76 -1.77 -14.06 14.41
CA SER A 76 -2.99 -13.88 13.62
C SER A 76 -4.17 -13.37 14.46
N ASN A 77 -4.34 -13.86 15.70
CA ASN A 77 -5.41 -13.40 16.58
C ASN A 77 -5.25 -11.92 16.97
N LEU A 78 -4.01 -11.45 17.21
CA LEU A 78 -3.73 -10.04 17.51
C LEU A 78 -3.94 -9.15 16.28
N ASP A 79 -3.47 -9.58 15.11
CA ASP A 79 -3.67 -8.88 13.85
C ASP A 79 -5.16 -8.78 13.48
N GLU A 80 -5.94 -9.83 13.73
CA GLU A 80 -7.38 -9.82 13.50
C GLU A 80 -8.10 -8.90 14.49
N ILE A 81 -7.78 -8.92 15.79
CA ILE A 81 -8.33 -7.97 16.78
C ILE A 81 -8.06 -6.50 16.36
N ALA A 82 -6.87 -6.21 15.83
CA ALA A 82 -6.54 -4.87 15.32
C ALA A 82 -7.37 -4.47 14.09
N LYS A 83 -7.62 -5.40 13.16
CA LYS A 83 -8.48 -5.18 11.99
C LYS A 83 -9.94 -4.96 12.38
N LEU A 84 -10.45 -5.77 13.31
CA LEU A 84 -11.79 -5.63 13.89
C LEU A 84 -11.96 -4.23 14.50
N LYS A 85 -10.96 -3.72 15.22
CA LYS A 85 -11.05 -2.40 15.88
C LYS A 85 -11.11 -1.30 14.82
N LYS A 86 -10.34 -1.43 13.76
CA LYS A 86 -10.35 -0.50 12.64
C LYS A 86 -11.71 -0.48 11.93
N LEU A 87 -12.34 -1.64 11.72
CA LEU A 87 -13.68 -1.73 11.12
C LEU A 87 -14.77 -1.08 12.00
N LEU A 88 -14.61 -1.16 13.33
CA LEU A 88 -15.47 -0.45 14.29
C LEU A 88 -15.23 1.07 14.24
N ASP A 89 -13.97 1.52 14.21
CA ASP A 89 -13.62 2.95 14.10
C ASP A 89 -14.09 3.55 12.76
N ASP A 90 -14.05 2.76 11.67
CA ASP A 90 -14.57 3.13 10.35
C ASP A 90 -16.11 3.08 10.27
N GLY A 91 -16.80 2.64 11.35
CA GLY A 91 -18.26 2.55 11.43
C GLY A 91 -18.88 1.47 10.54
N VAL A 92 -18.06 0.57 9.98
CA VAL A 92 -18.50 -0.57 9.17
C VAL A 92 -19.09 -1.67 10.05
N LEU A 93 -18.60 -1.76 11.28
CA LEU A 93 -18.99 -2.76 12.26
C LEU A 93 -19.63 -2.08 13.47
N THR A 94 -20.63 -2.73 14.06
CA THR A 94 -21.21 -2.30 15.34
C THR A 94 -20.39 -2.80 16.53
N GLN A 95 -20.55 -2.17 17.70
CA GLN A 95 -19.77 -2.53 18.90
C GLN A 95 -20.04 -3.98 19.34
N ASP A 96 -21.28 -4.46 19.17
CA ASP A 96 -21.68 -5.84 19.47
C ASP A 96 -20.92 -6.86 18.59
N GLU A 97 -20.85 -6.62 17.28
CA GLU A 97 -20.16 -7.50 16.32
C GLU A 97 -18.63 -7.51 16.53
N PHE A 98 -18.06 -6.40 17.01
CA PHE A 98 -16.65 -6.32 17.39
C PHE A 98 -16.35 -7.22 18.59
N ASP A 99 -17.18 -7.14 19.64
CA ASP A 99 -16.96 -7.90 20.88
C ASP A 99 -17.19 -9.41 20.70
N GLU A 100 -18.15 -9.82 19.87
CA GLU A 100 -18.36 -11.24 19.53
C GLU A 100 -17.14 -11.85 18.85
N GLN A 101 -16.60 -11.17 17.83
CA GLN A 101 -15.44 -11.68 17.11
C GLN A 101 -14.17 -11.62 17.98
N LYS A 102 -13.99 -10.57 18.80
CA LYS A 102 -12.88 -10.48 19.74
C LYS A 102 -12.89 -11.63 20.76
N ARG A 103 -14.06 -11.99 21.29
CA ARG A 103 -14.20 -13.15 22.18
C ARG A 103 -13.85 -14.46 21.50
N ARG A 104 -14.27 -14.66 20.25
CA ARG A 104 -13.96 -15.86 19.47
C ARG A 104 -12.46 -16.04 19.21
N LEU A 105 -11.73 -14.95 19.05
CA LEU A 105 -10.28 -14.94 18.82
C LEU A 105 -9.45 -15.12 20.10
N LEU A 106 -10.06 -14.92 21.28
CA LEU A 106 -9.43 -15.09 22.59
C LEU A 106 -9.84 -16.41 23.28
N GLN A 107 -10.73 -17.18 22.66
CA GLN A 107 -11.22 -18.47 23.14
C GLN A 107 -10.29 -19.61 22.70
#